data_AF-A0A960VLX2-F1
#
_entry.id   AF-A0A960VLX2-F1
#
_cell.length_a   1.000
_cell.length_b   1.000
_cell.length_c   1.000
_cell.angle_alpha   90.00
_cell.angle_beta   90.00
_cell.angle_gamma   90.00
#
_symmetry.space_group_name_H-M   'P 1'
#
loop_
_entity.id
_entity.type
_entity.pdbx_description
1 polymer ?
#
loop_
_entity_poly.entity_id
_entity_poly.type
_entity_poly.pdbx_seq_one_letter_code
_entity_poly.pdbx_strand_id
1 'polypeptide(L)'
;MSSRFVRHSAGTCFVIAAIVLLAAAPTAQAKLSRDRAKATFDEFNAQPRGVRPEFLAYPNYTLLLGEQDYVCHIPRALRRLGAAGETFRLRKLRVKHTYVELEVETLGKTRLKIVLRDRSFLRQEFLDDGVATFLNEVFDFGPPPPSRGYVGNSESRLVHFGVCNHLPASALRVPFATHAEAAAAGYRDCPVCFTDLEILPFPNYVSHRTSGLTEAHAFELVYPRVEDAALQARLDGLGRTVLDGWPLEPAGFDYEFRIVHADMPLAASFRTGIVIVSDMLLAAAESDEEILLVLAHEIAHCELHLPPRSPFESVQFGPLLAEKWYTAFHNWNNFLQMSADLVALYWFQVQPEGAWDIDRARAALAKVQFATGETDRISGEGGRPWGLHDRLQLFNSASFRPGNGRSVTVGYDGEEDVRYVARLLGLLRIGDSTKVLAVILLETTDYTDEATVVSEPFRTNGYLRDADGTERQFTISAYLARPNYATVVIGTMEFENAFHKFRTGATEGVVLHGLRGVKNWRVEAVGGD
;
A
#
# COMPACT_ATOMS: atom_id res chain seq x y z
N MET A 1 34.13 -43.05 42.06
CA MET A 1 33.72 -42.25 40.88
C MET A 1 32.50 -41.42 41.26
N SER A 2 32.73 -40.19 41.74
CA SER A 2 31.69 -39.16 41.81
C SER A 2 32.38 -37.81 41.67
N SER A 3 32.07 -37.07 40.60
CA SER A 3 32.62 -35.74 40.34
C SER A 3 31.54 -34.70 40.60
N ARG A 4 31.77 -33.87 41.63
CA ARG A 4 31.01 -32.65 41.92
C ARG A 4 31.40 -31.57 40.92
N PHE A 5 30.41 -31.02 40.20
CA PHE A 5 30.54 -29.76 39.48
C PHE A 5 30.10 -28.61 40.40
N VAL A 6 31.02 -27.70 40.70
CA VAL A 6 30.74 -26.40 41.32
C VAL A 6 30.54 -25.40 40.18
N ARG A 7 29.36 -24.80 40.07
CA ARG A 7 29.12 -23.65 39.16
C ARG A 7 29.28 -22.35 39.95
N HIS A 8 30.27 -21.55 39.55
CA HIS A 8 30.33 -20.12 39.85
C HIS A 8 29.48 -19.36 38.84
N SER A 9 28.54 -18.53 39.32
CA SER A 9 27.85 -17.51 38.51
C SER A 9 27.86 -16.19 39.27
N ALA A 10 28.93 -15.41 39.08
CA ALA A 10 29.01 -14.01 39.47
C ALA A 10 29.86 -13.30 38.40
N GLY A 11 29.21 -12.83 37.33
CA GLY A 11 29.92 -12.18 36.22
C GLY A 11 29.04 -11.44 35.21
N THR A 12 27.72 -11.69 35.17
CA THR A 12 26.85 -11.14 34.11
C THR A 12 26.16 -9.82 34.48
N CYS A 13 26.21 -9.37 35.74
CA CYS A 13 25.52 -8.14 36.15
C CYS A 13 26.28 -6.83 35.89
N PHE A 14 27.57 -6.87 35.54
CA PHE A 14 28.36 -5.63 35.37
C PHE A 14 28.40 -5.09 33.93
N VAL A 15 28.06 -5.90 32.91
CA VAL A 15 28.08 -5.44 31.51
C VAL A 15 26.81 -4.68 31.12
N ILE A 16 25.66 -4.98 31.75
CA ILE A 16 24.39 -4.30 31.48
C ILE A 16 24.38 -2.88 32.07
N ALA A 17 25.05 -2.66 33.20
CA ALA A 17 25.16 -1.32 33.80
C ALA A 17 26.02 -0.35 32.96
N ALA A 18 27.03 -0.86 32.24
CA ALA A 18 27.92 -0.03 31.42
C ALA A 18 27.27 0.43 30.09
N ILE A 19 26.33 -0.35 29.53
CA ILE A 19 25.62 0.01 28.29
C ILE A 19 24.48 1.01 28.57
N VAL A 20 23.90 0.99 29.78
CA VAL A 20 22.85 1.94 30.18
C VAL A 20 23.41 3.33 30.55
N LEU A 21 24.70 3.43 30.90
CA LEU A 21 25.35 4.69 31.30
C LEU A 21 25.95 5.51 30.15
N LEU A 22 25.93 5.01 28.90
CA LEU A 22 26.38 5.75 27.71
C LEU A 22 25.24 6.38 26.89
N ALA A 23 23.98 6.20 27.30
CA ALA A 23 22.90 7.06 26.86
C ALA A 23 22.98 8.38 27.63
N ALA A 24 24.01 9.19 27.31
CA ALA A 24 24.06 10.57 27.74
C ALA A 24 22.72 11.20 27.37
N ALA A 25 22.00 11.72 28.36
CA ALA A 25 20.77 12.47 28.13
C ALA A 25 21.06 13.47 27.01
N PRO A 26 20.19 13.58 25.98
CA PRO A 26 20.45 14.46 24.85
C PRO A 26 20.79 15.84 25.40
N THR A 27 22.05 16.25 25.20
CA THR A 27 22.54 17.58 25.59
C THR A 27 21.51 18.58 25.13
N ALA A 28 21.00 19.39 26.06
CA ALA A 28 19.91 20.33 25.83
C ALA A 28 20.10 21.01 24.48
N GLN A 29 19.31 20.60 23.49
CA GLN A 29 19.50 21.03 22.12
C GLN A 29 19.27 22.54 22.09
N ALA A 30 20.25 23.29 21.58
CA ALA A 30 20.13 24.73 21.48
C ALA A 30 18.81 25.07 20.76
N LYS A 31 18.02 25.96 21.37
CA LYS A 31 16.74 26.37 20.81
C LYS A 31 16.99 27.00 19.44
N LEU A 32 16.44 26.38 18.40
CA LEU A 32 16.59 26.87 17.03
C LEU A 32 15.96 28.26 16.88
N SER A 33 16.70 29.19 16.27
CA SER A 33 16.17 30.50 15.89
C SER A 33 15.24 30.36 14.69
N ARG A 34 14.21 31.21 14.63
CA ARG A 34 13.22 31.24 13.54
C ARG A 34 13.26 32.53 12.73
N ASP A 35 14.17 33.45 13.05
CA ASP A 35 14.09 34.83 12.55
C ASP A 35 14.29 34.89 11.03
N ARG A 36 15.24 34.11 10.50
CA ARG A 36 15.51 34.06 9.05
C ARG A 36 14.42 33.33 8.26
N ALA A 37 13.93 32.21 8.78
CA ALA A 37 12.77 31.50 8.23
C ALA A 37 11.52 32.40 8.22
N LYS A 38 11.33 33.21 9.27
CA LYS A 38 10.23 34.17 9.36
C LYS A 38 10.38 35.32 8.37
N ALA A 39 11.58 35.89 8.22
CA ALA A 39 11.83 36.92 7.21
C ALA A 39 11.51 36.42 5.80
N THR A 40 11.92 35.20 5.48
CA THR A 40 11.58 34.51 4.21
C THR A 40 10.08 34.32 4.06
N PHE A 41 9.38 33.89 5.11
CA PHE A 41 7.93 33.73 5.13
C PHE A 41 7.21 35.05 4.82
N ASP A 42 7.68 36.15 5.41
CA ASP A 42 7.12 37.48 5.20
C ASP A 42 7.37 37.97 3.77
N GLU A 43 8.58 37.75 3.23
CA GLU A 43 8.95 38.09 1.84
C GLU A 43 8.14 37.30 0.81
N PHE A 44 7.98 35.99 1.02
CA PHE A 44 7.16 35.14 0.17
C PHE A 44 5.74 35.69 0.04
N ASN A 45 5.17 36.10 1.18
CA ASN A 45 3.80 36.60 1.31
C ASN A 45 3.57 38.02 0.79
N ALA A 46 4.62 38.74 0.37
CA ALA A 46 4.47 40.06 -0.24
C ALA A 46 3.54 40.03 -1.48
N GLN A 47 3.46 38.89 -2.17
CA GLN A 47 2.50 38.64 -3.24
C GLN A 47 2.13 37.15 -3.35
N PRO A 48 0.95 36.77 -3.86
CA PRO A 48 0.63 35.38 -4.17
C PRO A 48 1.64 34.79 -5.17
N ARG A 49 1.99 33.51 -5.01
CA ARG A 49 3.00 32.82 -5.83
C ARG A 49 2.41 31.62 -6.57
N GLY A 50 2.69 31.49 -7.87
CA GLY A 50 2.41 30.27 -8.62
C GLY A 50 3.36 29.14 -8.22
N VAL A 51 3.01 27.89 -8.56
CA VAL A 51 3.90 26.73 -8.47
C VAL A 51 4.66 26.63 -9.78
N ARG A 52 5.98 26.44 -9.73
CA ARG A 52 6.77 26.33 -10.96
C ARG A 52 6.41 25.05 -11.73
N PRO A 53 6.31 25.08 -13.07
CA PRO A 53 5.83 23.95 -13.87
C PRO A 53 6.58 22.64 -13.65
N GLU A 54 7.89 22.71 -13.45
CA GLU A 54 8.75 21.55 -13.24
C GLU A 54 8.38 20.76 -11.97
N PHE A 55 7.73 21.37 -10.98
CA PHE A 55 7.31 20.69 -9.74
C PHE A 55 5.91 20.08 -9.81
N LEU A 56 5.15 20.33 -10.89
CA LEU A 56 3.82 19.75 -11.07
C LEU A 56 3.90 18.24 -11.38
N ALA A 57 5.04 17.77 -11.89
CA ALA A 57 5.26 16.38 -12.25
C ALA A 57 5.72 15.48 -11.07
N TYR A 58 6.27 16.04 -9.98
CA TYR A 58 6.97 15.25 -8.95
C TYR A 58 6.21 15.14 -7.63
N PRO A 59 5.83 13.93 -7.17
CA PRO A 59 5.26 13.74 -5.84
C PRO A 59 6.29 13.91 -4.71
N ASN A 60 7.56 13.59 -4.99
CA ASN A 60 8.66 13.67 -4.04
C ASN A 60 9.80 14.51 -4.62
N TYR A 61 10.34 15.39 -3.79
CA TYR A 61 11.37 16.34 -4.16
C TYR A 61 12.56 16.25 -3.23
N THR A 62 13.78 16.20 -3.78
CA THR A 62 15.01 16.31 -2.99
C THR A 62 15.56 17.73 -3.08
N LEU A 63 15.47 18.43 -1.96
CA LEU A 63 16.10 19.72 -1.72
C LEU A 63 17.57 19.49 -1.36
N LEU A 64 18.48 20.12 -2.10
CA LEU A 64 19.92 20.07 -1.84
C LEU A 64 20.31 21.33 -1.08
N LEU A 65 20.90 21.19 0.09
CA LEU A 65 21.40 22.31 0.88
C LEU A 65 22.83 21.98 1.34
N GLY A 66 23.80 22.66 0.73
CA GLY A 66 25.20 22.28 0.86
C GLY A 66 25.45 20.88 0.31
N GLU A 67 26.00 19.99 1.13
CA GLU A 67 26.24 18.57 0.80
C GLU A 67 25.12 17.64 1.31
N GLN A 68 23.99 18.18 1.78
CA GLN A 68 22.90 17.39 2.36
C GLN A 68 21.64 17.36 1.50
N ASP A 69 21.02 16.17 1.50
CA ASP A 69 19.79 15.86 0.80
C ASP A 69 18.60 15.87 1.76
N TYR A 70 17.59 16.67 1.43
CA TYR A 70 16.36 16.80 2.20
C TYR A 70 15.17 16.32 1.38
N VAL A 71 14.43 15.33 1.89
CA VAL A 71 13.25 14.83 1.22
C VAL A 71 12.05 15.69 1.59
N CYS A 72 11.48 16.32 0.58
CA CYS A 72 10.29 17.15 0.64
C CYS A 72 9.16 16.44 -0.08
N HIS A 73 8.02 16.28 0.58
CA HIS A 73 6.82 15.75 -0.06
C HIS A 73 6.00 16.90 -0.63
N ILE A 74 5.66 16.84 -1.92
CA ILE A 74 4.82 17.84 -2.58
C ILE A 74 3.40 17.25 -2.70
N PRO A 75 2.42 17.77 -1.92
CA PRO A 75 1.07 17.22 -1.93
C PRO A 75 0.47 17.21 -3.34
N ARG A 76 -0.21 16.14 -3.72
CA ARG A 76 -0.91 16.05 -5.03
C ARG A 76 -1.88 17.22 -5.24
N ALA A 77 -2.57 17.65 -4.18
CA ALA A 77 -3.45 18.81 -4.24
C ALA A 77 -2.72 20.11 -4.62
N LEU A 78 -1.49 20.31 -4.14
CA LEU A 78 -0.66 21.46 -4.53
C LEU A 78 -0.34 21.42 -6.02
N ARG A 79 0.01 20.24 -6.55
CA ARG A 79 0.29 20.03 -7.98
C ARG A 79 -0.95 20.24 -8.84
N ARG A 80 -2.10 19.69 -8.46
CA ARG A 80 -3.37 19.88 -9.18
C ARG A 80 -3.78 21.35 -9.23
N LEU A 81 -3.74 22.03 -8.10
CA LEU A 81 -4.11 23.45 -8.01
C LEU A 81 -3.10 24.33 -8.75
N GLY A 82 -1.80 24.04 -8.63
CA GLY A 82 -0.74 24.72 -9.38
C GLY A 82 -0.90 24.55 -10.89
N ALA A 83 -1.23 23.35 -11.37
CA ALA A 83 -1.51 23.07 -12.79
C ALA A 83 -2.77 23.80 -13.29
N ALA A 84 -3.74 24.05 -12.40
CA ALA A 84 -4.90 24.90 -12.67
C ALA A 84 -4.60 26.41 -12.63
N GLY A 85 -3.34 26.80 -12.37
CA GLY A 85 -2.91 28.21 -12.31
C GLY A 85 -3.22 28.92 -10.99
N GLU A 86 -3.56 28.18 -9.93
CA GLU A 86 -3.78 28.77 -8.60
C GLU A 86 -2.48 29.37 -8.04
N THR A 87 -2.65 30.42 -7.22
CA THR A 87 -1.54 31.07 -6.53
C THR A 87 -1.69 30.95 -5.02
N PHE A 88 -0.56 30.89 -4.32
CA PHE A 88 -0.47 30.51 -2.93
C PHE A 88 0.14 31.60 -2.06
N ARG A 89 -0.26 31.63 -0.80
CA ARG A 89 0.38 32.37 0.30
C ARG A 89 0.71 31.40 1.43
N LEU A 90 1.75 31.70 2.18
CA LEU A 90 2.04 30.98 3.42
C LEU A 90 1.15 31.51 4.54
N ARG A 91 0.40 30.60 5.16
CA ARG A 91 -0.46 30.90 6.29
C ARG A 91 0.22 30.64 7.63
N LYS A 92 0.99 29.56 7.72
CA LYS A 92 1.63 29.16 8.98
C LYS A 92 2.94 28.42 8.73
N LEU A 93 3.93 28.68 9.58
CA LEU A 93 5.17 27.94 9.65
C LEU A 93 5.29 27.33 11.05
N ARG A 94 5.46 26.01 11.13
CA ARG A 94 5.69 25.30 12.40
C ARG A 94 7.01 24.55 12.34
N VAL A 95 7.89 24.87 13.27
CA VAL A 95 9.16 24.16 13.44
C VAL A 95 8.96 23.06 14.48
N LYS A 96 9.24 21.82 14.08
CA LYS A 96 9.24 20.62 14.93
C LYS A 96 10.66 20.08 15.03
N HIS A 97 10.87 19.11 15.91
CA HIS A 97 12.21 18.59 16.20
C HIS A 97 12.89 17.94 14.98
N THR A 98 12.10 17.32 14.09
CA THR A 98 12.61 16.58 12.92
C THR A 98 12.11 17.13 11.58
N TYR A 99 11.26 18.15 11.58
CA TYR A 99 10.66 18.69 10.35
C TYR A 99 10.16 20.13 10.48
N VAL A 100 9.97 20.77 9.33
CA VAL A 100 9.24 22.03 9.18
C VAL A 100 7.92 21.76 8.48
N GLU A 101 6.83 22.27 9.03
CA GLU A 101 5.49 22.25 8.42
C GLU A 101 5.17 23.65 7.90
N LEU A 102 4.90 23.74 6.60
CA LEU A 102 4.41 24.94 5.93
C LEU A 102 2.94 24.74 5.58
N GLU A 103 2.07 25.62 6.06
CA GLU A 103 0.66 25.66 5.68
C GLU A 103 0.51 26.72 4.60
N VAL A 104 0.15 26.32 3.37
CA VAL A 104 -0.12 27.23 2.25
C VAL A 104 -1.63 27.38 2.05
N GLU A 105 -2.08 28.54 1.59
CA GLU A 105 -3.48 28.84 1.30
C GLU A 105 -3.60 29.46 -0.11
N THR A 106 -4.53 28.96 -0.91
CA THR A 106 -4.89 29.56 -2.21
C THR A 106 -5.71 30.83 -2.02
N LEU A 107 -5.89 31.63 -3.08
CA LEU A 107 -6.84 32.75 -3.06
C LEU A 107 -8.28 32.26 -2.78
N GLY A 108 -8.63 31.07 -3.28
CA GLY A 108 -9.89 30.37 -3.02
C GLY A 108 -10.03 29.77 -1.62
N LYS A 109 -9.10 30.03 -0.69
CA LYS A 109 -9.12 29.56 0.71
C LYS A 109 -8.93 28.06 0.94
N THR A 110 -8.60 27.30 -0.11
CA THR A 110 -8.10 25.93 0.03
C THR A 110 -6.75 25.94 0.73
N ARG A 111 -6.60 25.11 1.76
CA ARG A 111 -5.41 25.05 2.62
C ARG A 111 -4.71 23.72 2.44
N LEU A 112 -3.39 23.76 2.32
CA LEU A 112 -2.56 22.57 2.16
C LEU A 112 -1.41 22.61 3.17
N LYS A 113 -0.95 21.43 3.59
CA LYS A 113 0.24 21.29 4.43
C LYS A 113 1.36 20.68 3.60
N ILE A 114 2.55 21.25 3.75
CA ILE A 114 3.79 20.75 3.14
C ILE A 114 4.75 20.45 4.30
N VAL A 115 5.33 19.26 4.29
CA VAL A 115 6.25 18.82 5.33
C VAL A 115 7.65 18.65 4.74
N LEU A 116 8.61 19.40 5.27
CA LEU A 116 10.02 19.29 4.93
C LEU A 116 10.74 18.54 6.05
N ARG A 117 11.22 17.33 5.77
CA ARG A 117 11.85 16.45 6.78
C ARG A 117 13.36 16.43 6.65
N ASP A 118 14.04 16.54 7.78
CA ASP A 118 15.43 16.11 7.92
C ASP A 118 15.44 14.63 8.34
N ARG A 119 16.30 13.80 7.74
CA ARG A 119 16.41 12.37 8.09
C ARG A 119 16.90 12.14 9.51
N SER A 120 17.58 13.12 10.10
CA SER A 120 18.15 13.02 11.44
C SER A 120 17.39 13.93 12.41
N PHE A 121 17.79 15.19 12.48
CA PHE A 121 17.28 16.20 13.40
C PHE A 121 17.39 17.55 12.71
N LEU A 122 16.44 18.44 12.98
CA LEU A 122 16.43 19.73 12.30
C LEU A 122 17.64 20.58 12.72
N ARG A 123 18.49 20.92 11.75
CA ARG A 123 19.68 21.77 11.95
C ARG A 123 19.31 23.24 11.72
N GLN A 124 20.01 24.17 12.37
CA GLN A 124 19.76 25.62 12.19
C GLN A 124 19.94 26.04 10.73
N GLU A 125 20.97 25.51 10.05
CA GLU A 125 21.22 25.69 8.62
C GLU A 125 19.98 25.39 7.76
N PHE A 126 19.26 24.31 8.06
CA PHE A 126 18.05 23.95 7.33
C PHE A 126 16.92 24.95 7.53
N LEU A 127 16.76 25.51 8.73
CA LEU A 127 15.78 26.56 8.98
C LEU A 127 16.16 27.87 8.31
N ASP A 128 17.45 28.20 8.33
CA ASP A 128 17.97 29.45 7.82
C ASP A 128 17.95 29.52 6.30
N ASP A 129 18.29 28.41 5.64
CA ASP A 129 18.44 28.37 4.19
C ASP A 129 17.47 27.38 3.52
N GLY A 130 17.21 26.22 4.13
CA GLY A 130 16.38 25.17 3.52
C GLY A 130 14.95 25.60 3.22
N VAL A 131 14.30 26.36 4.12
CA VAL A 131 12.95 26.90 3.88
C VAL A 131 12.93 27.89 2.71
N ALA A 132 13.90 28.80 2.65
CA ALA A 132 13.99 29.79 1.58
C ALA A 132 14.27 29.11 0.23
N THR A 133 15.22 28.18 0.20
CA THR A 133 15.56 27.40 -0.97
C THR A 133 14.35 26.58 -1.45
N PHE A 134 13.65 25.88 -0.57
CA PHE A 134 12.42 25.16 -0.93
C PHE A 134 11.36 26.06 -1.55
N LEU A 135 11.10 27.23 -0.95
CA LEU A 135 10.10 28.16 -1.46
C LEU A 135 10.52 28.75 -2.81
N ASN A 136 11.80 29.07 -2.98
CA ASN A 136 12.37 29.62 -4.22
C ASN A 136 12.34 28.59 -5.35
N GLU A 137 12.47 27.32 -5.02
CA GLU A 137 12.43 26.20 -5.95
C GLU A 137 11.00 25.83 -6.33
N VAL A 138 10.10 25.59 -5.37
CA VAL A 138 8.75 25.09 -5.70
C VAL A 138 7.83 26.17 -6.24
N PHE A 139 8.02 27.43 -5.87
CA PHE A 139 7.14 28.54 -6.24
C PHE A 139 7.85 29.61 -7.06
N ASP A 140 7.09 30.49 -7.71
CA ASP A 140 7.57 31.70 -8.39
C ASP A 140 8.07 32.78 -7.41
N PHE A 141 8.95 32.37 -6.51
CA PHE A 141 9.64 33.16 -5.51
C PHE A 141 11.11 33.24 -5.94
N GLY A 142 11.60 34.47 -6.17
CA GLY A 142 12.96 34.73 -6.65
C GLY A 142 13.28 34.20 -8.07
N PRO A 143 14.49 34.50 -8.57
CA PRO A 143 14.97 33.89 -9.80
C PRO A 143 15.07 32.37 -9.63
N PRO A 144 14.67 31.56 -10.64
CA PRO A 144 14.86 30.12 -10.57
C PRO A 144 16.34 29.85 -10.26
N PRO A 145 16.65 28.96 -9.31
CA PRO A 145 18.03 28.66 -9.02
C PRO A 145 18.69 28.13 -10.30
N PRO A 146 19.94 28.52 -10.60
CA PRO A 146 20.64 28.14 -11.83
C PRO A 146 20.84 26.61 -11.98
N SER A 147 20.45 25.82 -10.99
CA SER A 147 20.77 24.41 -10.83
C SER A 147 19.68 23.42 -11.26
N ARG A 148 18.50 23.84 -11.75
CA ARG A 148 17.36 22.89 -11.86
C ARG A 148 16.55 22.91 -13.15
N GLY A 149 17.20 23.23 -14.27
CA GLY A 149 16.69 22.88 -15.60
C GLY A 149 16.93 21.40 -15.89
N TYR A 150 17.75 21.13 -16.90
CA TYR A 150 18.11 19.80 -17.34
C TYR A 150 19.62 19.62 -17.17
N VAL A 151 20.05 18.40 -16.85
CA VAL A 151 21.47 18.09 -16.68
C VAL A 151 21.83 16.97 -17.62
N GLY A 152 22.67 17.27 -18.60
CA GLY A 152 23.28 16.29 -19.48
C GLY A 152 24.48 15.62 -18.83
N ASN A 153 24.71 14.34 -19.14
CA ASN A 153 25.98 13.67 -18.95
C ASN A 153 26.87 13.88 -20.20
N SER A 154 28.02 14.54 -20.04
CA SER A 154 28.95 14.86 -21.14
C SER A 154 29.47 13.63 -21.91
N GLU A 155 29.53 12.45 -21.27
CA GLU A 155 29.98 11.19 -21.87
C GLU A 155 28.83 10.42 -22.51
N SER A 156 27.79 10.06 -21.73
CA SER A 156 26.70 9.20 -22.24
C SER A 156 25.72 9.94 -23.15
N ARG A 157 25.76 11.28 -23.14
CA ARG A 157 24.81 12.17 -23.82
C ARG A 157 23.36 11.94 -23.40
N LEU A 158 23.13 11.44 -22.19
CA LEU A 158 21.80 11.37 -21.60
C LEU A 158 21.47 12.69 -20.89
N VAL A 159 20.27 13.24 -21.13
CA VAL A 159 19.73 14.36 -20.38
C VAL A 159 18.85 13.84 -19.25
N HIS A 160 19.01 14.42 -18.07
CA HIS A 160 18.25 14.17 -16.87
C HIS A 160 17.51 15.44 -16.46
N PHE A 161 16.45 15.30 -15.66
CA PHE A 161 15.97 16.44 -14.89
C PHE A 161 17.04 16.89 -13.91
N GLY A 162 17.29 18.19 -13.80
CA GLY A 162 18.31 18.74 -12.89
C GLY A 162 18.08 18.46 -11.41
N VAL A 163 16.93 17.87 -11.08
CA VAL A 163 16.50 17.50 -9.71
C VAL A 163 16.44 16.00 -9.48
N CYS A 164 16.79 15.15 -10.44
CA CYS A 164 16.70 13.70 -10.22
C CYS A 164 17.77 13.22 -9.23
N ASN A 165 17.49 12.12 -8.55
CA ASN A 165 18.41 11.50 -7.58
C ASN A 165 19.51 10.64 -8.23
N HIS A 166 19.55 10.57 -9.56
CA HIS A 166 20.49 9.76 -10.32
C HIS A 166 21.25 10.60 -11.36
N LEU A 167 21.57 11.85 -11.01
CA LEU A 167 22.44 12.70 -11.80
C LEU A 167 23.84 12.06 -11.94
N PRO A 168 24.55 12.28 -13.07
CA PRO A 168 25.91 11.80 -13.23
C PRO A 168 26.86 12.47 -12.22
N ALA A 169 28.11 12.01 -12.15
CA ALA A 169 29.14 12.67 -11.32
C ALA A 169 29.25 14.15 -11.68
N SER A 170 29.53 15.03 -10.70
CA SER A 170 29.51 16.49 -10.89
C SER A 170 30.40 16.96 -12.05
N ALA A 171 31.57 16.35 -12.23
CA ALA A 171 32.51 16.64 -13.33
C ALA A 171 31.96 16.31 -14.73
N LEU A 172 30.93 15.47 -14.84
CA LEU A 172 30.30 15.06 -16.09
C LEU A 172 29.00 15.81 -16.39
N ARG A 173 28.59 16.74 -15.52
CA ARG A 173 27.31 17.46 -15.65
C ARG A 173 27.46 18.63 -16.62
N VAL A 174 26.55 18.69 -17.58
CA VAL A 174 26.36 19.84 -18.48
C VAL A 174 24.97 20.41 -18.22
N PRO A 175 24.85 21.62 -17.63
CA PRO A 175 23.54 22.20 -17.36
C PRO A 175 22.90 22.72 -18.65
N PHE A 176 21.59 22.59 -18.75
CA PHE A 176 20.73 23.15 -19.79
C PHE A 176 19.55 23.85 -19.13
N ALA A 177 19.10 24.97 -19.69
CA ALA A 177 17.95 25.69 -19.15
C ALA A 177 16.63 24.98 -19.51
N THR A 178 16.56 24.35 -20.69
CA THR A 178 15.37 23.66 -21.17
C THR A 178 15.68 22.29 -21.77
N HIS A 179 14.66 21.43 -21.84
CA HIS A 179 14.76 20.12 -22.49
C HIS A 179 15.12 20.26 -23.97
N ALA A 180 14.45 21.21 -24.65
CA ALA A 180 14.67 21.50 -26.06
C ALA A 180 16.11 21.95 -26.35
N GLU A 181 16.72 22.72 -25.44
CA GLU A 181 18.13 23.11 -25.55
C GLU A 181 19.07 21.89 -25.46
N ALA A 182 18.82 20.98 -24.51
CA ALA A 182 19.60 19.74 -24.39
C ALA A 182 19.46 18.86 -25.65
N ALA A 183 18.24 18.71 -26.16
CA ALA A 183 17.96 17.98 -27.40
C ALA A 183 18.67 18.62 -28.60
N ALA A 184 18.62 19.95 -28.74
CA ALA A 184 19.34 20.68 -29.77
C ALA A 184 20.87 20.53 -29.67
N ALA A 185 21.39 20.32 -28.46
CA ALA A 185 22.80 20.00 -28.20
C ALA A 185 23.16 18.51 -28.42
N GLY A 186 22.23 17.69 -28.93
CA GLY A 186 22.45 16.28 -29.27
C GLY A 186 22.34 15.31 -28.10
N TYR A 187 21.72 15.72 -26.99
CA TYR A 187 21.44 14.82 -25.87
C TYR A 187 20.15 14.03 -26.13
N ARG A 188 20.12 12.80 -25.61
CA ARG A 188 18.95 11.92 -25.62
C ARG A 188 18.35 11.82 -24.24
N ASP A 189 17.07 11.55 -24.18
CA ASP A 189 16.31 11.40 -22.95
C ASP A 189 16.84 10.26 -22.09
N CYS A 190 17.12 10.55 -20.80
CA CYS A 190 17.36 9.50 -19.83
C CYS A 190 16.08 8.66 -19.69
N PRO A 191 16.14 7.34 -19.92
CA PRO A 191 14.96 6.47 -19.87
C PRO A 191 14.40 6.29 -18.44
N VAL A 192 15.04 6.85 -17.41
CA VAL A 192 14.50 6.87 -16.04
C VAL A 192 13.78 8.19 -15.76
N CYS A 193 14.30 9.31 -16.27
CA CYS A 193 13.66 10.62 -16.14
C CYS A 193 12.46 10.74 -17.09
N PHE A 194 12.67 10.43 -18.35
CA PHE A 194 11.75 10.69 -19.47
C PHE A 194 11.19 9.40 -20.02
N THR A 195 10.76 8.53 -19.13
CA THR A 195 10.11 7.31 -19.56
C THR A 195 8.71 7.65 -20.06
N ASP A 196 8.35 7.12 -21.22
CA ASP A 196 7.00 7.17 -21.81
C ASP A 196 6.03 6.34 -20.95
N LEU A 197 5.92 6.66 -19.66
CA LEU A 197 5.01 6.04 -18.69
C LEU A 197 3.58 6.59 -18.84
N GLU A 198 3.19 6.95 -20.06
CA GLU A 198 1.77 6.98 -20.37
C GLU A 198 1.30 5.52 -20.25
N ILE A 199 0.54 5.25 -19.18
CA ILE A 199 -0.04 3.96 -18.77
C ILE A 199 0.89 3.07 -17.92
N LEU A 200 1.47 3.61 -16.84
CA LEU A 200 1.71 2.75 -15.68
C LEU A 200 0.38 2.45 -14.99
N PRO A 201 0.16 1.22 -14.48
CA PRO A 201 -1.14 0.88 -13.93
C PRO A 201 -1.52 1.69 -12.69
N PHE A 202 -0.54 2.17 -11.93
CA PHE A 202 -0.75 3.08 -10.81
C PHE A 202 0.52 3.92 -10.49
N PRO A 203 0.40 5.03 -9.75
CA PRO A 203 1.54 5.86 -9.35
C PRO A 203 2.62 5.06 -8.61
N ASN A 204 3.90 5.32 -8.91
CA ASN A 204 5.06 4.62 -8.35
C ASN A 204 5.20 3.13 -8.73
N TYR A 205 4.45 2.60 -9.72
CA TYR A 205 4.56 1.20 -10.15
C TYR A 205 6.02 0.74 -10.34
N VAL A 206 6.86 1.51 -11.02
CA VAL A 206 8.29 1.17 -11.23
C VAL A 206 9.04 0.98 -9.91
N SER A 207 8.79 1.83 -8.92
CA SER A 207 9.39 1.69 -7.59
C SER A 207 8.89 0.43 -6.89
N HIS A 208 7.59 0.14 -6.99
CA HIS A 208 7.00 -1.06 -6.42
C HIS A 208 7.52 -2.33 -7.10
N ARG A 209 7.68 -2.31 -8.42
CA ARG A 209 8.26 -3.39 -9.22
C ARG A 209 9.72 -3.63 -8.88
N THR A 210 10.50 -2.55 -8.75
CA THR A 210 11.90 -2.67 -8.34
C THR A 210 12.03 -3.29 -6.95
N SER A 211 11.17 -2.89 -5.99
CA SER A 211 11.12 -3.51 -4.66
C SER A 211 10.73 -4.99 -4.75
N GLY A 212 9.67 -5.31 -5.49
CA GLY A 212 9.21 -6.69 -5.67
C GLY A 212 10.26 -7.59 -6.31
N LEU A 213 10.97 -7.12 -7.34
CA LEU A 213 12.09 -7.84 -7.95
C LEU A 213 13.25 -8.04 -6.97
N THR A 214 13.58 -7.01 -6.19
CA THR A 214 14.66 -7.10 -5.19
C THR A 214 14.33 -8.12 -4.11
N GLU A 215 13.09 -8.11 -3.61
CA GLU A 215 12.60 -9.07 -2.62
C GLU A 215 12.55 -10.49 -3.18
N ALA A 216 12.06 -10.67 -4.41
CA ALA A 216 12.05 -11.95 -5.10
C ALA A 216 13.48 -12.50 -5.33
N HIS A 217 14.44 -11.67 -5.74
CA HIS A 217 15.83 -12.10 -5.87
C HIS A 217 16.44 -12.47 -4.53
N ALA A 218 16.16 -11.71 -3.46
CA ALA A 218 16.61 -12.07 -2.12
C ALA A 218 16.02 -13.41 -1.66
N PHE A 219 14.77 -13.68 -2.03
CA PHE A 219 14.11 -14.97 -1.80
C PHE A 219 14.80 -16.10 -2.57
N GLU A 220 15.12 -15.88 -3.84
CA GLU A 220 15.81 -16.83 -4.72
C GLU A 220 17.26 -17.15 -4.28
N LEU A 221 17.91 -16.24 -3.52
CA LEU A 221 19.20 -16.54 -2.89
C LEU A 221 19.09 -17.62 -1.80
N VAL A 222 17.93 -17.72 -1.16
CA VAL A 222 17.64 -18.75 -0.13
C VAL A 222 17.09 -20.01 -0.78
N TYR A 223 16.22 -19.85 -1.77
CA TYR A 223 15.57 -20.93 -2.52
C TYR A 223 15.92 -20.82 -4.00
N PRO A 224 16.98 -21.51 -4.47
CA PRO A 224 17.46 -21.37 -5.84
C PRO A 224 16.39 -21.68 -6.89
N ARG A 225 16.45 -20.98 -8.03
CA ARG A 225 15.51 -21.21 -9.14
C ARG A 225 15.65 -22.62 -9.73
N VAL A 226 14.53 -23.22 -10.11
CA VAL A 226 14.50 -24.50 -10.83
C VAL A 226 14.63 -24.27 -12.33
N GLU A 227 15.57 -24.97 -12.98
CA GLU A 227 15.82 -24.90 -14.42
C GLU A 227 15.08 -26.01 -15.20
N ASP A 228 13.76 -26.12 -15.01
CA ASP A 228 12.90 -27.04 -15.76
C ASP A 228 11.91 -26.25 -16.62
N ALA A 229 12.18 -26.19 -17.93
CA ALA A 229 11.37 -25.44 -18.87
C ALA A 229 9.94 -25.99 -19.02
N ALA A 230 9.73 -27.30 -18.87
CA ALA A 230 8.40 -27.90 -18.99
C ALA A 230 7.56 -27.60 -17.74
N LEU A 231 8.17 -27.71 -16.56
CA LEU A 231 7.52 -27.37 -15.30
C LEU A 231 7.19 -25.87 -15.23
N GLN A 232 8.12 -25.01 -15.67
CA GLN A 232 7.90 -23.56 -15.77
C GLN A 232 6.78 -23.23 -16.76
N ALA A 233 6.75 -23.85 -17.94
CA ALA A 233 5.67 -23.66 -18.91
C ALA A 233 4.30 -24.10 -18.39
N ARG A 234 4.24 -25.20 -17.60
CA ARG A 234 3.01 -25.62 -16.91
C ARG A 234 2.57 -24.55 -15.91
N LEU A 235 3.48 -24.07 -15.05
CA LEU A 235 3.16 -23.03 -14.07
C LEU A 235 2.67 -21.76 -14.73
N ASP A 236 3.34 -21.30 -15.80
CA ASP A 236 2.95 -20.12 -16.57
C ASP A 236 1.55 -20.27 -17.17
N GLY A 237 1.22 -21.47 -17.69
CA GLY A 237 -0.10 -21.79 -18.23
C GLY A 237 -1.21 -21.73 -17.17
N LEU A 238 -0.95 -22.27 -15.98
CA LEU A 238 -1.87 -22.21 -14.85
C LEU A 238 -2.04 -20.77 -14.35
N GLY A 239 -0.96 -20.01 -14.24
CA GLY A 239 -0.98 -18.60 -13.85
C GLY A 239 -1.81 -17.74 -14.81
N ARG A 240 -1.63 -17.93 -16.12
CA ARG A 240 -2.45 -17.26 -17.15
C ARG A 240 -3.92 -17.64 -17.07
N THR A 241 -4.22 -18.92 -16.82
CA THR A 241 -5.60 -19.39 -16.63
C THR A 241 -6.30 -18.63 -15.50
N VAL A 242 -5.59 -18.35 -14.39
CA VAL A 242 -6.12 -17.54 -13.30
C VAL A 242 -6.35 -16.08 -13.72
N LEU A 243 -5.36 -15.47 -14.38
CA LEU A 243 -5.44 -14.08 -14.83
C LEU A 243 -6.55 -13.86 -15.87
N ASP A 244 -6.73 -14.79 -16.82
CA ASP A 244 -7.76 -14.72 -17.86
C ASP A 244 -9.18 -14.81 -17.28
N GLY A 245 -9.33 -15.54 -16.16
CA GLY A 245 -10.60 -15.68 -15.43
C GLY A 245 -10.76 -14.70 -14.26
N TRP A 246 -9.86 -13.72 -14.10
CA TRP A 246 -9.82 -12.87 -12.91
C TRP A 246 -11.14 -12.08 -12.75
N PRO A 247 -11.75 -12.03 -11.55
CA PRO A 247 -13.08 -11.46 -11.37
C PRO A 247 -13.10 -9.92 -11.37
N LEU A 248 -11.92 -9.32 -11.33
CA LEU A 248 -11.71 -7.87 -11.29
C LEU A 248 -10.91 -7.47 -12.52
N GLU A 249 -10.97 -6.19 -12.89
CA GLU A 249 -10.05 -5.65 -13.89
C GLU A 249 -8.63 -5.77 -13.30
N PRO A 250 -7.72 -6.52 -13.95
CA PRO A 250 -6.36 -6.67 -13.44
C PRO A 250 -5.69 -5.32 -13.34
N ALA A 251 -4.91 -5.10 -12.29
CA ALA A 251 -4.18 -3.87 -12.05
C ALA A 251 -2.99 -3.69 -13.02
N GLY A 252 -3.01 -4.30 -14.21
CA GLY A 252 -2.05 -4.11 -15.29
C GLY A 252 -0.62 -4.54 -14.99
N PHE A 253 -0.40 -5.43 -14.02
CA PHE A 253 0.95 -5.87 -13.67
C PHE A 253 1.53 -6.81 -14.73
N ASP A 254 2.85 -6.73 -14.92
CA ASP A 254 3.60 -7.70 -15.70
C ASP A 254 3.85 -8.98 -14.89
N TYR A 255 2.88 -9.90 -14.87
CA TYR A 255 2.96 -11.10 -14.05
C TYR A 255 4.11 -12.04 -14.45
N GLU A 256 4.90 -12.44 -13.45
CA GLU A 256 5.98 -13.42 -13.59
C GLU A 256 5.79 -14.56 -12.59
N PHE A 257 5.64 -15.78 -13.10
CA PHE A 257 5.60 -16.98 -12.26
C PHE A 257 6.98 -17.62 -12.24
N ARG A 258 7.48 -18.02 -11.08
CA ARG A 258 8.84 -18.59 -10.93
C ARG A 258 8.82 -19.81 -10.04
N ILE A 259 9.60 -20.82 -10.42
CA ILE A 259 9.76 -22.03 -9.62
C ILE A 259 11.08 -21.99 -8.87
N VAL A 260 11.03 -22.28 -7.58
CA VAL A 260 12.21 -22.39 -6.71
C VAL A 260 12.30 -23.77 -6.08
N HIS A 261 13.53 -24.18 -5.76
CA HIS A 261 13.79 -25.39 -5.01
C HIS A 261 13.62 -25.11 -3.52
N ALA A 262 12.64 -25.75 -2.88
CA ALA A 262 12.46 -25.69 -1.44
C ALA A 262 12.15 -27.08 -0.87
N ASP A 263 12.58 -27.34 0.35
CA ASP A 263 12.32 -28.59 1.07
C ASP A 263 10.90 -28.67 1.65
N MET A 264 10.07 -27.67 1.35
CA MET A 264 8.70 -27.54 1.85
C MET A 264 7.74 -26.98 0.78
N PRO A 265 6.46 -27.40 0.80
CA PRO A 265 5.43 -26.78 -0.02
C PRO A 265 5.30 -25.28 0.30
N LEU A 266 5.51 -24.42 -0.69
CA LEU A 266 5.51 -22.98 -0.50
C LEU A 266 4.99 -22.28 -1.75
N ALA A 267 4.23 -21.21 -1.53
CA ALA A 267 4.02 -20.17 -2.52
C ALA A 267 4.19 -18.80 -1.85
N ALA A 268 4.62 -17.81 -2.62
CA ALA A 268 4.77 -16.44 -2.16
C ALA A 268 4.56 -15.47 -3.33
N SER A 269 3.93 -14.34 -3.04
CA SER A 269 3.76 -13.24 -3.96
C SER A 269 4.54 -12.03 -3.49
N PHE A 270 5.14 -11.32 -4.44
CA PHE A 270 5.76 -10.02 -4.25
C PHE A 270 4.96 -8.97 -5.00
N ARG A 271 5.21 -7.71 -4.68
CA ARG A 271 4.50 -6.58 -5.29
C ARG A 271 4.57 -6.66 -6.80
N THR A 272 3.52 -6.19 -7.48
CA THR A 272 3.45 -6.02 -8.93
C THR A 272 3.62 -7.31 -9.74
N GLY A 273 3.09 -8.43 -9.25
CA GLY A 273 2.83 -9.62 -10.07
C GLY A 273 3.92 -10.69 -10.10
N ILE A 274 4.90 -10.66 -9.20
CA ILE A 274 5.91 -11.75 -9.13
C ILE A 274 5.38 -12.82 -8.16
N VAL A 275 5.12 -14.03 -8.66
CA VAL A 275 4.62 -15.15 -7.87
C VAL A 275 5.62 -16.29 -7.93
N ILE A 276 6.13 -16.69 -6.76
CA ILE A 276 7.07 -17.79 -6.59
C ILE A 276 6.33 -19.00 -6.04
N VAL A 277 6.59 -20.17 -6.62
CA VAL A 277 6.05 -21.47 -6.18
C VAL A 277 7.21 -22.46 -6.01
N SER A 278 7.21 -23.23 -4.92
CA SER A 278 8.21 -24.28 -4.76
C SER A 278 7.91 -25.52 -5.62
N ASP A 279 8.95 -26.17 -6.11
CA ASP A 279 8.84 -27.47 -6.77
C ASP A 279 8.22 -28.54 -5.86
N MET A 280 8.51 -28.49 -4.56
CA MET A 280 7.88 -29.36 -3.56
C MET A 280 6.36 -29.15 -3.47
N LEU A 281 5.85 -27.92 -3.62
CA LEU A 281 4.40 -27.70 -3.72
C LEU A 281 3.84 -28.31 -4.99
N LEU A 282 4.50 -28.10 -6.13
CA LEU A 282 4.07 -28.66 -7.43
C LEU A 282 4.06 -30.19 -7.44
N ALA A 283 5.00 -30.82 -6.72
CA ALA A 283 5.07 -32.26 -6.57
C ALA A 283 4.05 -32.81 -5.56
N ALA A 284 3.71 -32.03 -4.52
CA ALA A 284 2.73 -32.42 -3.51
C ALA A 284 1.28 -32.21 -3.94
N ALA A 285 1.05 -31.37 -4.95
CA ALA A 285 -0.29 -31.13 -5.48
C ALA A 285 -0.79 -32.35 -6.27
N GLU A 286 -2.01 -32.80 -5.97
CA GLU A 286 -2.59 -33.99 -6.61
C GLU A 286 -3.34 -33.67 -7.92
N SER A 287 -3.52 -32.37 -8.21
CA SER A 287 -4.26 -31.88 -9.36
C SER A 287 -3.83 -30.45 -9.76
N ASP A 288 -4.22 -30.01 -10.95
CA ASP A 288 -3.98 -28.63 -11.40
C ASP A 288 -4.88 -27.63 -10.65
N GLU A 289 -6.09 -28.06 -10.28
CA GLU A 289 -7.06 -27.30 -9.48
C GLU A 289 -6.49 -26.84 -8.14
N GLU A 290 -5.72 -27.71 -7.52
CA GLU A 290 -4.96 -27.43 -6.31
C GLU A 290 -3.97 -26.28 -6.51
N ILE A 291 -3.23 -26.29 -7.62
CA ILE A 291 -2.28 -25.22 -7.95
C ILE A 291 -3.00 -23.93 -8.34
N LEU A 292 -4.10 -24.01 -9.10
CA LEU A 292 -4.91 -22.85 -9.50
C LEU A 292 -5.42 -22.08 -8.29
N LEU A 293 -5.91 -22.77 -7.24
CA LEU A 293 -6.37 -22.09 -6.03
C LEU A 293 -5.24 -21.38 -5.29
N VAL A 294 -4.05 -21.99 -5.20
CA VAL A 294 -2.87 -21.34 -4.60
C VAL A 294 -2.45 -20.13 -5.43
N LEU A 295 -2.41 -20.25 -6.75
CA LEU A 295 -2.07 -19.13 -7.63
C LEU A 295 -3.10 -18.00 -7.53
N ALA A 296 -4.39 -18.30 -7.47
CA ALA A 296 -5.43 -17.30 -7.26
C ALA A 296 -5.28 -16.58 -5.91
N HIS A 297 -4.86 -17.30 -4.86
CA HIS A 297 -4.53 -16.68 -3.57
C HIS A 297 -3.33 -15.73 -3.68
N GLU A 298 -2.23 -16.16 -4.31
CA GLU A 298 -1.04 -15.33 -4.46
C GLU A 298 -1.26 -14.13 -5.41
N ILE A 299 -2.02 -14.32 -6.49
CA ILE A 299 -2.43 -13.22 -7.38
C ILE A 299 -3.33 -12.23 -6.62
N ALA A 300 -4.20 -12.69 -5.72
CA ALA A 300 -5.01 -11.80 -4.89
C ALA A 300 -4.15 -10.90 -4.00
N HIS A 301 -3.05 -11.40 -3.41
CA HIS A 301 -2.11 -10.55 -2.67
C HIS A 301 -1.52 -9.46 -3.56
N CYS A 302 -1.14 -9.78 -4.80
CA CYS A 302 -0.66 -8.78 -5.75
C CYS A 302 -1.75 -7.74 -6.07
N GLU A 303 -2.91 -8.17 -6.56
CA GLU A 303 -3.99 -7.31 -7.06
C GLU A 303 -4.56 -6.39 -5.97
N LEU A 304 -4.72 -6.92 -4.76
CA LEU A 304 -5.16 -6.16 -3.60
C LEU A 304 -4.03 -5.33 -2.97
N HIS A 305 -2.82 -5.38 -3.52
CA HIS A 305 -1.62 -4.71 -3.01
C HIS A 305 -1.34 -5.03 -1.54
N LEU A 306 -1.63 -6.27 -1.13
CA LEU A 306 -1.38 -6.72 0.22
C LEU A 306 0.15 -6.78 0.41
N PRO A 307 0.69 -6.28 1.53
CA PRO A 307 2.12 -6.34 1.76
C PRO A 307 2.60 -7.79 1.69
N PRO A 308 3.76 -8.04 1.04
CA PRO A 308 4.28 -9.37 0.89
C PRO A 308 4.55 -10.01 2.25
N ARG A 309 4.45 -11.34 2.29
CA ARG A 309 4.81 -12.13 3.46
C ARG A 309 6.31 -11.98 3.71
N SER A 310 6.72 -10.99 4.51
CA SER A 310 8.08 -10.90 5.00
C SER A 310 8.18 -11.65 6.32
N PRO A 311 8.77 -12.87 6.36
CA PRO A 311 9.14 -13.49 7.63
C PRO A 311 10.30 -12.75 8.34
N PHE A 312 10.87 -11.70 7.71
CA PHE A 312 12.11 -11.04 8.12
C PHE A 312 11.95 -9.57 8.53
N GLU A 313 10.73 -9.04 8.70
CA GLU A 313 10.57 -7.72 9.35
C GLU A 313 10.83 -7.83 10.87
N SER A 314 12.11 -8.01 11.23
CA SER A 314 12.58 -7.84 12.59
C SER A 314 12.60 -6.36 12.92
N VAL A 315 11.44 -5.79 13.25
CA VAL A 315 11.40 -4.42 13.74
C VAL A 315 11.98 -4.41 15.16
N GLN A 316 13.05 -3.63 15.37
CA GLN A 316 13.70 -3.45 16.67
C GLN A 316 12.81 -2.60 17.60
N PHE A 317 11.68 -3.15 18.06
CA PHE A 317 10.90 -2.55 19.13
C PHE A 317 11.34 -3.10 20.50
N GLY A 318 11.27 -2.25 21.53
CA GLY A 318 11.42 -2.71 22.91
C GLY A 318 10.35 -3.77 23.26
N PRO A 319 10.61 -4.69 24.21
CA PRO A 319 9.84 -5.93 24.39
C PRO A 319 8.34 -5.73 24.61
N LEU A 320 7.93 -4.64 25.27
CA LEU A 320 6.52 -4.34 25.56
C LEU A 320 5.77 -3.74 24.35
N LEU A 321 6.46 -3.01 23.48
CA LEU A 321 5.93 -2.58 22.19
C LEU A 321 5.94 -3.73 21.18
N ALA A 322 6.93 -4.62 21.27
CA ALA A 322 7.03 -5.80 20.42
C ALA A 322 5.82 -6.72 20.57
N GLU A 323 5.30 -6.98 21.78
CA GLU A 323 4.13 -7.85 21.97
C GLU A 323 2.83 -7.26 21.36
N LYS A 324 2.55 -5.98 21.65
CA LYS A 324 1.37 -5.30 21.09
C LYS A 324 1.45 -5.17 19.58
N TRP A 325 2.64 -4.81 19.07
CA TRP A 325 2.88 -4.69 17.65
C TRP A 325 2.82 -6.06 16.96
N TYR A 326 3.41 -7.10 17.55
CA TYR A 326 3.33 -8.47 17.05
C TYR A 326 1.90 -8.97 16.97
N THR A 327 1.08 -8.72 18.01
CA THR A 327 -0.34 -9.09 17.97
C THR A 327 -1.11 -8.31 16.89
N ALA A 328 -0.88 -7.00 16.78
CA ALA A 328 -1.55 -6.19 15.75
C ALA A 328 -1.12 -6.58 14.33
N PHE A 329 0.19 -6.74 14.10
CA PHE A 329 0.78 -7.19 12.84
C PHE A 329 0.31 -8.60 12.46
N HIS A 330 0.21 -9.50 13.44
CA HIS A 330 -0.26 -10.85 13.20
C HIS A 330 -1.76 -10.89 12.85
N ASN A 331 -2.60 -10.17 13.60
CA ASN A 331 -4.02 -10.05 13.28
C ASN A 331 -4.23 -9.42 11.89
N TRP A 332 -3.39 -8.44 11.56
CA TRP A 332 -3.34 -7.83 10.25
C TRP A 332 -2.96 -8.84 9.15
N ASN A 333 -1.88 -9.60 9.31
CA ASN A 333 -1.50 -10.61 8.32
C ASN A 333 -2.58 -11.67 8.14
N ASN A 334 -3.23 -12.14 9.22
CA ASN A 334 -4.34 -13.08 9.12
C ASN A 334 -5.51 -12.49 8.32
N PHE A 335 -5.79 -11.20 8.50
CA PHE A 335 -6.79 -10.49 7.72
C PHE A 335 -6.43 -10.43 6.23
N LEU A 336 -5.18 -10.18 5.90
CA LEU A 336 -4.71 -10.18 4.50
C LEU A 336 -4.84 -11.56 3.87
N GLN A 337 -4.43 -12.60 4.59
CA GLN A 337 -4.54 -13.99 4.16
C GLN A 337 -6.00 -14.38 3.91
N MET A 338 -6.89 -14.02 4.84
CA MET A 338 -8.32 -14.27 4.67
C MET A 338 -8.90 -13.52 3.48
N SER A 339 -8.45 -12.29 3.22
CA SER A 339 -8.87 -11.51 2.04
C SER A 339 -8.44 -12.19 0.74
N ALA A 340 -7.19 -12.65 0.66
CA ALA A 340 -6.68 -13.39 -0.49
C ALA A 340 -7.42 -14.73 -0.70
N ASP A 341 -7.68 -15.48 0.37
CA ASP A 341 -8.48 -16.71 0.34
C ASP A 341 -9.88 -16.45 -0.25
N LEU A 342 -10.53 -15.38 0.22
CA LEU A 342 -11.88 -15.00 -0.24
C LEU A 342 -11.92 -14.70 -1.73
N VAL A 343 -10.95 -13.95 -2.24
CA VAL A 343 -10.85 -13.64 -3.68
C VAL A 343 -10.56 -14.90 -4.48
N ALA A 344 -9.63 -15.74 -4.02
CA ALA A 344 -9.28 -16.99 -4.68
C ALA A 344 -10.47 -17.96 -4.78
N LEU A 345 -11.22 -18.09 -3.68
CA LEU A 345 -12.44 -18.91 -3.65
C LEU A 345 -13.53 -18.33 -4.54
N TYR A 346 -13.70 -17.00 -4.53
CA TYR A 346 -14.64 -16.32 -5.42
C TYR A 346 -14.29 -16.59 -6.90
N TRP A 347 -13.02 -16.38 -7.28
CA TRP A 347 -12.51 -16.69 -8.61
C TRP A 347 -12.87 -18.12 -9.02
N PHE A 348 -12.62 -19.09 -8.14
CA PHE A 348 -12.89 -20.50 -8.41
C PHE A 348 -14.40 -20.79 -8.58
N GLN A 349 -15.24 -20.15 -7.79
CA GLN A 349 -16.70 -20.34 -7.84
C GLN A 349 -17.36 -19.73 -9.09
N VAL A 350 -16.81 -18.63 -9.62
CA VAL A 350 -17.36 -17.97 -10.81
C VAL A 350 -16.85 -18.54 -12.13
N GLN A 351 -15.96 -19.54 -12.08
CA GLN A 351 -15.56 -20.27 -13.28
C GLN A 351 -16.76 -21.02 -13.88
N PRO A 352 -16.79 -21.26 -15.21
CA PRO A 352 -17.89 -21.98 -15.86
C PRO A 352 -18.23 -23.28 -15.13
N GLU A 353 -19.52 -23.59 -14.99
CA GLU A 353 -19.96 -24.78 -14.27
C GLU A 353 -19.26 -26.05 -14.77
N GLY A 354 -18.72 -26.84 -13.84
CA GLY A 354 -17.97 -28.06 -14.14
C GLY A 354 -16.54 -27.83 -14.61
N ALA A 355 -16.06 -26.58 -14.70
CA ALA A 355 -14.66 -26.31 -14.98
C ALA A 355 -13.75 -26.88 -13.88
N TRP A 356 -14.13 -26.71 -12.61
CA TRP A 356 -13.25 -27.07 -11.50
C TRP A 356 -13.99 -27.58 -10.26
N ASP A 357 -13.37 -28.52 -9.55
CA ASP A 357 -13.89 -29.11 -8.31
C ASP A 357 -13.26 -28.41 -7.09
N ILE A 358 -14.04 -27.59 -6.40
CA ILE A 358 -13.57 -26.84 -5.23
C ILE A 358 -13.16 -27.77 -4.09
N ASP A 359 -13.77 -28.96 -3.98
CA ASP A 359 -13.43 -29.92 -2.94
C ASP A 359 -12.04 -30.49 -3.17
N ARG A 360 -11.62 -30.65 -4.44
CA ARG A 360 -10.24 -31.02 -4.81
C ARG A 360 -9.25 -29.89 -4.56
N ALA A 361 -9.58 -28.68 -4.98
CA ALA A 361 -8.66 -27.54 -4.87
C ALA A 361 -8.26 -27.19 -3.42
N ARG A 362 -9.17 -27.42 -2.46
CA ARG A 362 -8.97 -27.09 -1.03
C ARG A 362 -7.75 -27.76 -0.39
N ALA A 363 -7.35 -28.94 -0.86
CA ALA A 363 -6.24 -29.68 -0.26
C ALA A 363 -4.91 -28.93 -0.36
N ALA A 364 -4.69 -28.14 -1.41
CA ALA A 364 -3.43 -27.41 -1.60
C ALA A 364 -3.23 -26.24 -0.65
N LEU A 365 -4.28 -25.46 -0.38
CA LEU A 365 -4.17 -24.35 0.57
C LEU A 365 -3.77 -24.85 1.97
N ALA A 366 -4.28 -26.03 2.35
CA ALA A 366 -3.88 -26.71 3.57
C ALA A 366 -2.42 -27.17 3.55
N LYS A 367 -1.94 -27.71 2.42
CA LYS A 367 -0.54 -28.15 2.25
C LYS A 367 0.45 -26.97 2.41
N VAL A 368 0.18 -25.83 1.77
CA VAL A 368 1.03 -24.62 1.87
C VAL A 368 1.04 -24.06 3.29
N GLN A 369 -0.13 -23.91 3.92
CA GLN A 369 -0.22 -23.30 5.25
C GLN A 369 0.36 -24.22 6.35
N PHE A 370 0.14 -25.54 6.23
CA PHE A 370 0.74 -26.54 7.12
C PHE A 370 2.28 -26.48 7.09
N ALA A 371 2.86 -26.44 5.90
CA ALA A 371 4.30 -26.38 5.73
C ALA A 371 4.91 -25.18 6.47
N THR A 372 4.26 -24.02 6.41
CA THR A 372 4.78 -22.78 7.05
C THR A 372 4.69 -22.74 8.59
N GLY A 373 4.38 -23.86 9.25
CA GLY A 373 4.39 -23.95 10.71
C GLY A 373 3.16 -23.34 11.39
N GLU A 374 2.05 -23.15 10.67
CA GLU A 374 0.76 -22.78 11.27
C GLU A 374 0.13 -23.93 12.09
N THR A 375 0.82 -25.07 12.19
CA THR A 375 0.36 -26.34 12.76
C THR A 375 0.17 -26.35 14.26
N ASP A 376 0.95 -25.56 15.01
CA ASP A 376 0.80 -25.44 16.48
C ASP A 376 -0.57 -24.82 16.88
N ARG A 377 -1.40 -24.46 15.90
CA ARG A 377 -2.74 -23.87 16.07
C ARG A 377 -3.87 -24.68 15.45
N ILE A 378 -3.57 -25.84 14.86
CA ILE A 378 -4.57 -26.76 14.30
C ILE A 378 -5.24 -27.60 15.41
N SER A 379 -4.59 -27.78 16.56
CA SER A 379 -5.01 -28.74 17.61
C SER A 379 -6.01 -28.23 18.66
N GLY A 380 -6.71 -27.12 18.42
CA GLY A 380 -7.98 -26.83 19.10
C GLY A 380 -7.96 -26.40 20.59
N GLU A 381 -6.84 -26.41 21.30
CA GLU A 381 -6.80 -25.95 22.70
C GLU A 381 -6.03 -24.64 22.86
N GLY A 382 -6.75 -23.52 22.78
CA GLY A 382 -6.24 -22.17 23.06
C GLY A 382 -5.83 -21.32 21.85
N GLY A 383 -5.96 -21.85 20.62
CA GLY A 383 -5.72 -21.12 19.38
C GLY A 383 -6.75 -20.01 19.16
N ARG A 384 -6.28 -18.79 18.85
CA ARG A 384 -7.13 -17.63 18.53
C ARG A 384 -8.14 -17.99 17.42
N PRO A 385 -9.33 -17.36 17.39
CA PRO A 385 -10.29 -17.56 16.29
C PRO A 385 -9.60 -17.29 14.95
N TRP A 386 -9.98 -18.03 13.89
CA TRP A 386 -9.57 -17.88 12.49
C TRP A 386 -8.39 -18.76 12.02
N GLY A 387 -8.18 -19.93 12.61
CA GLY A 387 -7.28 -20.94 12.01
C GLY A 387 -7.77 -21.39 10.63
N LEU A 388 -6.92 -22.03 9.81
CA LEU A 388 -7.36 -22.58 8.50
C LEU A 388 -8.60 -23.46 8.63
N HIS A 389 -8.66 -24.29 9.68
CA HIS A 389 -9.83 -25.11 9.94
C HIS A 389 -11.09 -24.28 10.13
N ASP A 390 -11.02 -23.20 10.92
CA ASP A 390 -12.14 -22.28 11.12
C ASP A 390 -12.50 -21.58 9.81
N ARG A 391 -11.51 -21.11 9.04
CA ARG A 391 -11.74 -20.47 7.72
C ARG A 391 -12.44 -21.44 6.77
N LEU A 392 -11.94 -22.67 6.63
CA LEU A 392 -12.56 -23.70 5.80
C LEU A 392 -13.95 -24.12 6.30
N GLN A 393 -14.16 -24.28 7.60
CA GLN A 393 -15.49 -24.59 8.15
C GLN A 393 -16.50 -23.47 7.87
N LEU A 394 -16.04 -22.23 8.03
CA LEU A 394 -16.80 -21.01 7.78
C LEU A 394 -17.18 -20.91 6.29
N PHE A 395 -16.28 -21.29 5.38
CA PHE A 395 -16.57 -21.45 3.94
C PHE A 395 -17.47 -22.64 3.61
N ASN A 396 -17.33 -23.75 4.32
CA ASN A 396 -18.11 -24.98 4.11
C ASN A 396 -19.53 -24.89 4.65
N SER A 397 -19.79 -23.96 5.56
CA SER A 397 -21.15 -23.69 5.99
C SER A 397 -21.93 -23.06 4.83
N ALA A 398 -23.23 -23.36 4.69
CA ALA A 398 -24.15 -22.75 3.71
C ALA A 398 -24.32 -21.20 3.88
N SER A 399 -23.43 -20.61 4.67
CA SER A 399 -23.32 -19.24 5.12
C SER A 399 -22.49 -18.36 4.21
N PHE A 400 -21.57 -18.93 3.41
CA PHE A 400 -20.84 -18.15 2.39
C PHE A 400 -21.65 -18.11 1.10
N ARG A 401 -21.95 -16.90 0.62
CA ARG A 401 -22.58 -16.67 -0.68
C ARG A 401 -21.74 -15.68 -1.47
N PRO A 402 -21.24 -16.06 -2.66
CA PRO A 402 -20.54 -15.12 -3.53
C PRO A 402 -21.47 -13.96 -3.90
N GLY A 403 -20.91 -12.75 -3.92
CA GLY A 403 -21.61 -11.57 -4.40
C GLY A 403 -21.77 -11.63 -5.93
N ASN A 404 -22.78 -10.95 -6.47
CA ASN A 404 -22.99 -10.86 -7.92
C ASN A 404 -22.06 -9.81 -8.60
N GLY A 405 -20.99 -9.38 -7.93
CA GLY A 405 -20.05 -8.39 -8.45
C GLY A 405 -20.62 -6.99 -8.64
N ARG A 406 -21.84 -6.69 -8.17
CA ARG A 406 -22.45 -5.36 -8.31
C ARG A 406 -21.63 -4.34 -7.53
N SER A 407 -21.18 -3.32 -8.25
CA SER A 407 -20.47 -2.17 -7.71
C SER A 407 -21.45 -1.22 -7.07
N VAL A 408 -21.13 -0.71 -5.88
CA VAL A 408 -21.88 0.34 -5.22
C VAL A 408 -20.97 1.53 -4.97
N THR A 409 -21.33 2.69 -5.50
CA THR A 409 -20.59 3.93 -5.25
C THR A 409 -20.81 4.37 -3.80
N VAL A 410 -19.73 4.45 -3.01
CA VAL A 410 -19.75 4.83 -1.60
C VAL A 410 -19.12 6.19 -1.42
N GLY A 411 -19.95 7.22 -1.43
CA GLY A 411 -19.66 8.46 -0.71
C GLY A 411 -18.55 9.37 -1.28
N TYR A 412 -18.56 10.61 -0.76
CA TYR A 412 -17.49 11.60 -0.78
C TYR A 412 -17.08 11.84 0.69
N ASP A 413 -15.78 11.97 0.97
CA ASP A 413 -15.34 12.57 2.22
C ASP A 413 -15.61 14.08 2.16
N GLY A 414 -16.23 14.66 3.18
CA GLY A 414 -16.78 16.02 3.16
C GLY A 414 -15.76 17.15 2.95
N GLU A 415 -14.46 16.85 2.87
CA GLU A 415 -13.40 17.82 2.59
C GLU A 415 -12.56 17.50 1.33
N GLU A 416 -12.51 16.23 0.89
CA GLU A 416 -11.76 15.80 -0.28
C GLU A 416 -12.66 14.92 -1.16
N ASP A 417 -12.78 15.28 -2.43
CA ASP A 417 -13.71 14.74 -3.44
C ASP A 417 -13.43 13.25 -3.82
N VAL A 418 -12.96 12.43 -2.88
CA VAL A 418 -12.57 11.04 -3.07
C VAL A 418 -13.83 10.19 -3.17
N ARG A 419 -14.08 9.65 -4.37
CA ARG A 419 -15.11 8.62 -4.56
C ARG A 419 -14.53 7.27 -4.24
N TYR A 420 -15.24 6.50 -3.41
CA TYR A 420 -14.97 5.08 -3.21
C TYR A 420 -15.97 4.26 -4.01
N VAL A 421 -15.50 3.22 -4.70
CA VAL A 421 -16.37 2.19 -5.28
C VAL A 421 -16.25 0.95 -4.41
N ALA A 422 -17.34 0.53 -3.79
CA ALA A 422 -17.44 -0.70 -3.02
C ALA A 422 -17.90 -1.84 -3.91
N ARG A 423 -17.10 -2.89 -4.10
CA ARG A 423 -17.56 -4.15 -4.69
C ARG A 423 -17.76 -5.19 -3.61
N LEU A 424 -18.98 -5.71 -3.49
CA LEU A 424 -19.29 -6.82 -2.58
C LEU A 424 -18.85 -8.14 -3.22
N LEU A 425 -17.75 -8.71 -2.74
CA LEU A 425 -17.20 -9.97 -3.27
C LEU A 425 -17.91 -11.20 -2.69
N GLY A 426 -18.40 -11.10 -1.45
CA GLY A 426 -19.12 -12.18 -0.81
C GLY A 426 -19.70 -11.79 0.54
N LEU A 427 -20.73 -12.55 0.93
CA LEU A 427 -21.35 -12.48 2.24
C LEU A 427 -21.09 -13.77 2.98
N LEU A 428 -20.64 -13.66 4.23
CA LEU A 428 -20.38 -14.80 5.08
C LEU A 428 -21.13 -14.66 6.40
N ARG A 429 -22.05 -15.56 6.69
CA ARG A 429 -22.70 -15.59 8.00
C ARG A 429 -21.78 -16.21 9.07
N ILE A 430 -21.61 -15.50 10.19
CA ILE A 430 -20.77 -15.93 11.33
C ILE A 430 -21.67 -16.41 12.48
N GLY A 431 -21.71 -17.73 12.68
CA GLY A 431 -22.50 -18.40 13.72
C GLY A 431 -24.02 -18.22 13.57
N ASP A 432 -24.75 -18.34 14.68
CA ASP A 432 -26.22 -18.17 14.72
C ASP A 432 -26.67 -16.70 14.71
N SER A 433 -25.72 -15.77 14.71
CA SER A 433 -25.97 -14.33 14.87
C SER A 433 -26.34 -13.61 13.57
N THR A 434 -26.92 -12.41 13.68
CA THR A 434 -27.27 -11.47 12.59
C THR A 434 -26.04 -10.86 11.89
N LYS A 435 -24.84 -11.41 12.08
CA LYS A 435 -23.59 -10.83 11.58
C LYS A 435 -23.20 -11.48 10.27
N VAL A 436 -23.05 -10.65 9.24
CA VAL A 436 -22.54 -11.05 7.94
C VAL A 436 -21.22 -10.34 7.71
N LEU A 437 -20.17 -11.11 7.41
CA LEU A 437 -18.93 -10.57 6.92
C LEU A 437 -19.14 -10.18 5.47
N ALA A 438 -19.07 -8.89 5.18
CA ALA A 438 -19.01 -8.40 3.82
C ALA A 438 -17.55 -8.17 3.46
N VAL A 439 -17.12 -8.77 2.37
CA VAL A 439 -15.83 -8.48 1.74
C VAL A 439 -16.10 -7.39 0.73
N ILE A 440 -15.69 -6.18 1.07
CA ILE A 440 -15.94 -5.00 0.26
C ILE A 440 -14.61 -4.51 -0.27
N LEU A 441 -14.41 -4.58 -1.57
CA LEU A 441 -13.29 -3.90 -2.20
C LEU A 441 -13.64 -2.41 -2.32
N LEU A 442 -12.96 -1.55 -1.57
CA LEU A 442 -13.06 -0.09 -1.74
C LEU A 442 -11.98 0.38 -2.71
N GLU A 443 -12.35 0.64 -3.96
CA GLU A 443 -11.49 1.31 -4.94
C GLU A 443 -11.58 2.82 -4.69
N THR A 444 -10.46 3.48 -4.37
CA THR A 444 -10.43 4.94 -4.35
C THR A 444 -10.17 5.42 -5.78
N THR A 445 -10.92 6.41 -6.24
CA THR A 445 -10.65 7.07 -7.53
C THR A 445 -9.49 8.07 -7.44
N ASP A 446 -9.02 8.36 -6.22
CA ASP A 446 -7.97 9.33 -5.95
C ASP A 446 -6.93 8.81 -4.95
N TYR A 447 -5.74 8.50 -5.48
CA TYR A 447 -4.55 8.14 -4.71
C TYR A 447 -3.95 9.35 -3.98
N THR A 448 -3.80 9.26 -2.65
CA THR A 448 -2.99 10.18 -1.83
C THR A 448 -1.88 9.40 -1.12
N ASP A 449 -0.70 10.00 -0.94
CA ASP A 449 0.48 9.34 -0.33
C ASP A 449 0.50 9.42 1.22
N GLU A 450 -0.45 10.11 1.84
CA GLU A 450 -0.48 10.29 3.30
C GLU A 450 -1.17 9.11 4.00
N ALA A 451 -0.37 8.14 4.44
CA ALA A 451 -0.82 7.09 5.34
C ALA A 451 -1.21 7.64 6.71
N THR A 452 -2.48 7.96 6.91
CA THR A 452 -3.06 8.04 8.25
C THR A 452 -3.65 6.66 8.57
N VAL A 453 -3.04 5.92 9.50
CA VAL A 453 -3.71 4.76 10.10
C VAL A 453 -4.91 5.33 10.85
N VAL A 454 -6.12 5.18 10.30
CA VAL A 454 -7.34 5.53 11.02
C VAL A 454 -7.46 4.52 12.15
N SER A 455 -7.17 4.94 13.37
CA SER A 455 -7.25 4.08 14.55
C SER A 455 -8.69 3.71 14.92
N GLU A 456 -9.67 4.41 14.35
CA GLU A 456 -11.09 4.15 14.54
C GLU A 456 -11.67 3.46 13.30
N PRO A 457 -12.51 2.42 13.47
CA PRO A 457 -13.15 1.78 12.33
C PRO A 457 -14.06 2.79 11.62
N PHE A 458 -13.89 2.92 10.30
CA PHE A 458 -14.83 3.57 9.42
C PHE A 458 -16.20 2.90 9.57
N ARG A 459 -17.23 3.69 9.87
CA ARG A 459 -18.60 3.21 9.96
C ARG A 459 -19.46 3.87 8.90
N THR A 460 -20.07 3.06 8.05
CA THR A 460 -21.08 3.56 7.10
C THR A 460 -22.34 2.72 7.18
N ASN A 461 -23.48 3.37 6.96
CA ASN A 461 -24.75 2.68 6.89
C ASN A 461 -25.11 2.39 5.43
N GLY A 462 -25.72 1.25 5.21
CA GLY A 462 -26.18 0.80 3.91
C GLY A 462 -27.57 0.21 3.97
N TYR A 463 -28.19 0.02 2.81
CA TYR A 463 -29.46 -0.68 2.70
C TYR A 463 -29.32 -1.84 1.71
N LEU A 464 -29.78 -3.03 2.12
CA LEU A 464 -30.01 -4.15 1.21
C LEU A 464 -31.51 -4.20 0.94
N ARG A 465 -31.90 -4.32 -0.32
CA ARG A 465 -33.30 -4.54 -0.69
C ARG A 465 -33.50 -6.04 -0.97
N ASP A 466 -34.31 -6.69 -0.14
CA ASP A 466 -34.69 -8.10 -0.31
C ASP A 466 -35.56 -8.30 -1.57
N ALA A 467 -35.70 -9.54 -2.04
CA ALA A 467 -36.57 -9.93 -3.16
C ALA A 467 -38.03 -9.44 -3.05
N ASP A 468 -38.53 -9.24 -1.84
CA ASP A 468 -39.89 -8.74 -1.59
C ASP A 468 -39.99 -7.20 -1.59
N GLY A 469 -38.88 -6.51 -1.85
CA GLY A 469 -38.77 -5.06 -1.86
C GLY A 469 -38.48 -4.44 -0.49
N THR A 470 -38.34 -5.23 0.57
CA THR A 470 -38.03 -4.73 1.92
C THR A 470 -36.60 -4.22 1.98
N GLU A 471 -36.43 -2.96 2.40
CA GLU A 471 -35.10 -2.39 2.66
C GLU A 471 -34.65 -2.68 4.09
N ARG A 472 -33.50 -3.32 4.23
CA ARG A 472 -32.84 -3.59 5.50
C ARG A 472 -31.60 -2.74 5.65
N GLN A 473 -31.58 -1.93 6.69
CA GLN A 473 -30.40 -1.17 7.05
C GLN A 473 -29.33 -2.11 7.62
N PHE A 474 -28.08 -1.86 7.26
CA PHE A 474 -26.91 -2.47 7.85
C PHE A 474 -25.85 -1.42 8.14
N THR A 475 -24.99 -1.69 9.12
CA THR A 475 -23.79 -0.88 9.37
C THR A 475 -22.56 -1.67 8.94
N ILE A 476 -21.73 -1.13 8.04
CA ILE A 476 -20.38 -1.64 7.79
C ILE A 476 -19.46 -0.95 8.80
N SER A 477 -18.77 -1.73 9.62
CA SER A 477 -17.63 -1.25 10.41
C SER A 477 -16.34 -1.81 9.82
N ALA A 478 -15.46 -0.94 9.34
CA ALA A 478 -14.29 -1.29 8.55
C ALA A 478 -13.02 -0.69 9.14
N TYR A 479 -11.93 -1.45 9.18
CA TYR A 479 -10.61 -0.85 9.40
C TYR A 479 -10.01 -0.52 8.03
N LEU A 480 -9.79 0.77 7.76
CA LEU A 480 -9.14 1.18 6.53
C LEU A 480 -7.66 0.81 6.57
N ALA A 481 -7.35 -0.17 5.75
CA ALA A 481 -6.07 -0.80 5.60
C ALA A 481 -5.11 0.04 4.71
N ARG A 482 -4.87 1.31 5.10
CA ARG A 482 -4.17 2.36 4.33
C ARG A 482 -4.97 2.88 3.11
N PRO A 483 -5.07 4.20 2.92
CA PRO A 483 -5.92 4.81 1.89
C PRO A 483 -5.40 4.71 0.44
N ASN A 484 -4.30 3.99 0.20
CA ASN A 484 -3.56 4.10 -1.06
C ASN A 484 -3.90 3.00 -2.08
N TYR A 485 -4.75 2.03 -1.73
CA TYR A 485 -5.05 0.87 -2.58
C TYR A 485 -6.51 0.42 -2.43
N ALA A 486 -6.92 -0.45 -3.34
CA ALA A 486 -8.16 -1.21 -3.25
C ALA A 486 -8.25 -1.87 -1.87
N THR A 487 -8.95 -1.22 -0.95
CA THR A 487 -8.95 -1.62 0.45
C THR A 487 -10.01 -2.68 0.59
N VAL A 488 -9.58 -3.93 0.82
CA VAL A 488 -10.53 -4.94 1.27
C VAL A 488 -10.96 -4.53 2.67
N VAL A 489 -12.18 -4.03 2.75
CA VAL A 489 -12.90 -3.84 3.99
C VAL A 489 -13.61 -5.14 4.27
N ILE A 490 -13.16 -5.81 5.33
CA ILE A 490 -13.93 -6.89 5.93
C ILE A 490 -14.72 -6.26 7.08
N GLY A 491 -15.98 -5.95 6.79
CA GLY A 491 -16.89 -5.36 7.77
C GLY A 491 -17.89 -6.38 8.29
N THR A 492 -18.21 -6.30 9.58
CA THR A 492 -19.41 -6.96 10.09
C THR A 492 -20.61 -6.10 9.76
N MET A 493 -21.52 -6.61 8.93
CA MET A 493 -22.86 -6.06 8.77
C MET A 493 -23.72 -6.53 9.93
N GLU A 494 -24.22 -5.58 10.72
CA GLU A 494 -25.24 -5.84 11.74
C GLU A 494 -26.59 -5.33 11.23
N PHE A 495 -27.59 -6.22 11.20
CA PHE A 495 -28.97 -5.88 10.86
C PHE A 495 -29.78 -5.61 12.12
N GLU A 496 -30.57 -4.54 12.13
CA GLU A 496 -31.34 -4.13 13.32
C GLU A 496 -32.52 -5.07 13.67
N ASN A 497 -32.90 -6.05 12.83
CA ASN A 497 -34.06 -6.93 13.09
C ASN A 497 -33.83 -8.41 12.68
N ALA A 498 -34.27 -9.35 13.54
CA ALA A 498 -34.06 -10.80 13.44
C ALA A 498 -34.85 -11.50 12.30
N PHE A 499 -34.27 -12.57 11.74
CA PHE A 499 -34.72 -13.25 10.50
C PHE A 499 -35.95 -14.17 10.62
N HIS A 500 -36.84 -14.09 9.63
CA HIS A 500 -37.49 -15.26 9.01
C HIS A 500 -36.97 -15.44 7.57
N LYS A 501 -36.47 -16.66 7.29
CA LYS A 501 -36.08 -17.30 5.99
C LYS A 501 -35.73 -16.38 4.79
N PHE A 502 -34.45 -16.34 4.44
CA PHE A 502 -33.94 -15.93 3.12
C PHE A 502 -34.43 -16.91 2.02
N ARG A 503 -35.17 -16.41 1.03
CA ARG A 503 -35.36 -17.05 -0.28
C ARG A 503 -34.96 -16.05 -1.35
N THR A 504 -33.75 -16.20 -1.89
CA THR A 504 -33.24 -15.35 -2.97
C THR A 504 -33.51 -16.03 -4.30
N GLY A 505 -34.53 -15.56 -5.02
CA GLY A 505 -34.64 -15.73 -6.47
C GLY A 505 -33.70 -14.74 -7.16
N ALA A 506 -33.22 -15.11 -8.34
CA ALA A 506 -32.24 -14.34 -9.11
C ALA A 506 -32.81 -12.99 -9.58
N THR A 507 -32.42 -11.89 -8.93
CA THR A 507 -32.16 -10.51 -9.43
C THR A 507 -32.25 -9.54 -8.25
N GLU A 508 -31.13 -9.07 -7.69
CA GLU A 508 -31.15 -8.09 -6.58
C GLU A 508 -29.99 -7.08 -6.67
N GLY A 509 -30.29 -5.80 -6.42
CA GLY A 509 -29.34 -4.68 -6.40
C GLY A 509 -29.20 -4.10 -4.99
N VAL A 510 -27.98 -3.69 -4.65
CA VAL A 510 -27.63 -3.06 -3.36
C VAL A 510 -27.59 -1.56 -3.54
N VAL A 511 -28.22 -0.79 -2.63
CA VAL A 511 -28.21 0.68 -2.68
C VAL A 511 -27.72 1.21 -1.32
N LEU A 512 -26.57 1.88 -1.32
CA LEU A 512 -25.99 2.47 -0.12
C LEU A 512 -26.43 3.95 0.02
N HIS A 513 -27.01 4.31 1.16
CA HIS A 513 -27.37 5.69 1.48
C HIS A 513 -26.92 6.07 2.91
N GLY A 514 -26.21 7.20 3.03
CA GLY A 514 -26.19 8.03 4.24
C GLY A 514 -24.88 8.11 5.02
N LEU A 515 -24.44 9.34 5.27
CA LEU A 515 -23.51 9.74 6.34
C LEU A 515 -24.16 10.87 7.17
N ARG A 516 -23.84 10.96 8.47
CA ARG A 516 -24.19 12.12 9.29
C ARG A 516 -23.24 13.28 8.97
N GLY A 517 -23.75 14.36 8.36
CA GLY A 517 -23.05 15.66 8.30
C GLY A 517 -23.08 16.44 6.98
N VAL A 518 -23.54 15.86 5.87
CA VAL A 518 -23.47 16.50 4.54
C VAL A 518 -24.86 16.73 3.96
N LYS A 519 -25.14 17.95 3.46
CA LYS A 519 -26.50 18.43 3.15
C LYS A 519 -27.05 18.09 1.76
N ASN A 520 -26.27 17.55 0.80
CA ASN A 520 -26.78 17.25 -0.55
C ASN A 520 -26.09 16.01 -1.14
N TRP A 521 -26.85 15.07 -1.70
CA TRP A 521 -26.35 13.90 -2.45
C TRP A 521 -27.18 13.70 -3.73
N ARG A 522 -26.53 13.21 -4.80
CA ARG A 522 -27.17 12.69 -6.03
C ARG A 522 -26.58 11.31 -6.31
N VAL A 523 -27.43 10.31 -6.48
CA VAL A 523 -27.04 8.94 -6.88
C VAL A 523 -27.39 8.78 -8.35
N GLU A 524 -26.42 8.33 -9.15
CA GLU A 524 -26.63 7.97 -10.55
C GLU A 524 -26.27 6.49 -10.70
N ALA A 525 -27.22 5.68 -11.17
CA ALA A 525 -26.94 4.31 -11.58
C ALA A 525 -26.09 4.37 -12.85
N VAL A 526 -24.93 3.69 -12.84
CA VAL A 526 -24.06 3.57 -14.00
C VAL A 526 -24.15 2.13 -14.49
N GLY A 527 -24.94 1.89 -15.53
CA GLY A 527 -25.15 0.57 -16.14
C GLY A 527 -26.63 0.32 -16.46
N GLY A 528 -26.92 -0.10 -17.69
CA GLY A 528 -28.26 -0.51 -18.14
C GLY A 528 -28.55 -1.97 -17.76
N ASP A 529 -29.84 -2.19 -17.44
CA ASP A 529 -30.54 -3.40 -16.93
C ASP A 529 -30.27 -3.84 -15.48
#